data_AF-A0A2M9P6E8-F1
#
_entry.id   AF-A0A2M9P6E8-F1
#
_cell.length_a   1.000
_cell.length_b   1.000
_cell.length_c   1.000
_cell.angle_alpha   90.00
_cell.angle_beta   90.00
_cell.angle_gamma   90.00
#
_symmetry.space_group_name_H-M   'P 1'
#
loop_
_entity.id
_entity.type
_entity.pdbx_description
1 polymer ?
#
loop_
_entity_poly.entity_id
_entity_poly.type
_entity_poly.pdbx_seq_one_letter_code
_entity_poly.pdbx_strand_id
1 'polypeptide(L)'
;MKYRREVDGLRTIAVLPVILFHGGFAAFSGGFVGVDVFFVISGYLITFLIIDEIGEGRFSIRRFYERRARRILPALFFVMLTCVPFAW
;
A
#
# COMPACT_ATOMS: atom_id res chain seq x y z
N MET A 1 -11.92 13.34 -8.49
CA MET A 1 -11.34 14.14 -7.38
C MET A 1 -9.87 14.51 -7.61
N LYS A 2 -9.39 15.61 -7.02
CA LYS A 2 -7.97 16.03 -7.00
C LYS A 2 -7.15 15.03 -6.16
N TYR A 3 -6.05 14.52 -6.70
CA TYR A 3 -5.12 13.61 -5.99
C TYR A 3 -4.71 14.19 -4.62
N ARG A 4 -5.12 13.53 -3.53
CA ARG A 4 -4.88 13.98 -2.15
C ARG A 4 -3.58 13.41 -1.62
N ARG A 5 -2.48 14.09 -1.97
CA ARG A 5 -1.09 13.76 -1.56
C ARG A 5 -0.94 13.54 -0.06
N GLU A 6 -1.71 14.26 0.74
CA GLU A 6 -1.72 14.14 2.21
C GLU A 6 -2.04 12.72 2.68
N VAL A 7 -2.98 12.03 2.04
CA VAL A 7 -3.39 10.67 2.41
C VAL A 7 -2.28 9.65 2.11
N ASP A 8 -1.58 9.82 0.98
CA ASP A 8 -0.41 8.99 0.67
C ASP A 8 0.78 9.28 1.60
N GLY A 9 0.90 10.53 2.09
CA GLY A 9 1.83 10.90 3.15
C GLY A 9 1.54 10.16 4.45
N LEU A 10 0.28 10.12 4.88
CA LEU A 10 -0.15 9.39 6.08
C LEU A 10 0.13 7.89 5.99
N ARG A 11 -0.07 7.29 4.81
CA ARG A 11 0.30 5.89 4.56
C ARG A 11 1.80 5.66 4.70
N THR A 12 2.61 6.59 4.21
CA THR A 12 4.07 6.51 4.32
C THR A 12 4.50 6.54 5.79
N ILE A 13 3.91 7.43 6.59
CA ILE A 13 4.15 7.51 8.04
C ILE A 13 3.71 6.22 8.74
N ALA A 14 2.55 5.66 8.39
CA ALA A 14 2.03 4.43 8.99
C ALA A 14 2.94 3.20 8.78
N VAL A 15 3.75 3.19 7.72
CA VAL A 15 4.69 2.09 7.44
C VAL A 15 5.99 2.21 8.25
N LEU A 16 6.37 3.40 8.73
CA LEU A 16 7.64 3.59 9.44
C LEU A 16 7.79 2.68 10.69
N PRO A 17 6.80 2.58 11.59
CA PRO A 17 6.89 1.67 12.73
C PRO A 17 7.03 0.20 12.31
N VAL A 18 6.43 -0.19 11.17
CA VAL A 18 6.51 -1.55 10.63
C VAL A 18 7.95 -1.87 10.22
N ILE A 19 8.60 -0.95 9.50
CA ILE A 19 9.99 -1.09 9.06
C ILE A 19 10.93 -1.12 10.27
N LEU A 20 10.77 -0.20 11.23
CA LEU A 20 11.62 -0.13 12.41
C LEU A 20 11.49 -1.37 13.31
N PHE A 21 10.27 -1.89 13.45
CA PHE A 21 10.03 -3.15 14.16
C PHE A 21 10.79 -4.33 13.52
N HIS A 22 10.64 -4.52 12.21
CA HIS A 22 11.34 -5.60 11.51
C HIS A 22 12.86 -5.37 11.40
N GLY A 23 13.31 -4.10 11.48
CA GLY A 23 14.72 -3.73 11.52
C GLY A 23 15.42 -3.99 12.87
N GLY A 24 14.72 -4.55 13.86
CA GLY A 24 15.30 -4.94 15.16
C GLY A 24 15.34 -3.82 16.21
N PHE A 25 14.65 -2.70 16.00
CA PHE A 25 14.57 -1.63 16.99
C PHE A 25 13.58 -1.99 18.10
N ALA A 26 14.10 -2.38 19.28
CA ALA A 26 13.31 -2.83 20.44
C ALA A 26 12.27 -1.80 20.94
N ALA A 27 12.47 -0.51 20.65
CA ALA A 27 11.53 0.56 21.00
C ALA A 27 10.20 0.50 20.22
N PHE A 28 10.12 -0.29 19.14
CA PHE A 28 8.97 -0.33 18.23
C PHE A 28 8.22 -1.67 18.28
N SER A 29 8.03 -2.26 19.46
CA SER A 29 7.29 -3.53 19.65
C SER A 29 5.83 -3.51 19.14
N GLY A 30 5.28 -2.33 18.84
CA GLY A 30 3.94 -2.12 18.28
C GLY A 30 3.86 -2.02 16.75
N GLY A 31 4.78 -2.63 15.99
CA GLY A 31 4.78 -2.59 14.52
C GLY A 31 3.43 -2.95 13.87
N PHE A 32 2.63 -3.80 14.51
CA PHE A 32 1.28 -4.18 14.07
C PHE A 32 0.30 -3.01 13.95
N VAL A 33 0.40 -1.99 14.81
CA VAL A 33 -0.47 -0.81 14.75
C VAL A 33 -0.24 -0.04 13.44
N GLY A 34 1.01 0.05 12.99
CA GLY A 34 1.33 0.68 11.70
C GLY A 34 0.69 -0.06 10.52
N VAL A 35 0.66 -1.39 10.58
CA VAL A 35 0.01 -2.25 9.60
C VAL A 35 -1.50 -1.98 9.56
N ASP A 36 -2.16 -1.96 10.72
CA ASP A 36 -3.61 -1.72 10.82
C ASP A 36 -3.99 -0.35 10.26
N VAL A 37 -3.29 0.70 10.68
CA VAL A 37 -3.53 2.07 10.21
C VAL A 37 -3.32 2.18 8.69
N PHE A 38 -2.24 1.58 8.17
CA PHE A 38 -1.97 1.58 6.73
C PHE A 38 -3.09 0.91 5.92
N PHE A 39 -3.60 -0.23 6.40
CA PHE A 39 -4.67 -0.96 5.73
C PHE A 39 -6.01 -0.24 5.81
N VAL A 40 -6.35 0.37 6.95
CA VAL A 40 -7.58 1.17 7.09
C VAL A 40 -7.57 2.36 6.12
N ILE A 41 -6.48 3.12 6.07
CA ILE A 41 -6.36 4.27 5.15
C ILE A 41 -6.44 3.80 3.68
N SER A 42 -5.74 2.71 3.35
CA SER A 42 -5.77 2.15 2.00
C SER A 42 -7.17 1.67 1.63
N GLY A 43 -7.87 0.98 2.53
CA GLY A 43 -9.23 0.49 2.34
C GLY A 43 -10.22 1.61 2.10
N TYR A 44 -10.18 2.66 2.93
CA TYR A 44 -10.99 3.86 2.74
C TYR A 44 -10.80 4.47 1.33
N LEU A 45 -9.55 4.67 0.92
CA LEU A 45 -9.23 5.26 -0.39
C LEU A 45 -9.70 4.37 -1.56
N ILE A 46 -9.47 3.07 -1.45
CA ILE A 46 -9.90 2.10 -2.47
C ILE A 46 -11.42 2.10 -2.61
N THR A 47 -12.14 1.98 -1.51
CA THR A 47 -13.61 1.95 -1.51
C THR A 47 -14.17 3.26 -2.05
N PHE A 48 -13.60 4.40 -1.65
CA PHE A 48 -14.00 5.71 -2.16
C PHE A 48 -13.83 5.80 -3.69
N LEU A 49 -12.68 5.39 -4.23
CA LEU A 49 -12.42 5.36 -5.68
C LEU A 49 -13.39 4.43 -6.43
N ILE A 50 -13.72 3.28 -5.83
CA ILE A 50 -14.69 2.35 -6.42
C ILE A 50 -16.08 2.99 -6.50
N ILE A 51 -16.54 3.62 -5.42
CA ILE A 51 -17.84 4.30 -5.38
C ILE A 51 -17.89 5.45 -6.41
N ASP A 52 -16.82 6.25 -6.51
CA ASP A 52 -16.70 7.34 -7.51
C ASP A 52 -16.80 6.78 -8.94
N GLU A 53 -16.04 5.74 -9.27
CA GLU A 53 -16.08 5.11 -10.61
C GLU A 53 -17.43 4.44 -10.93
N ILE A 54 -18.12 3.91 -9.92
CA ILE A 54 -19.47 3.33 -10.08
C ILE A 54 -20.46 4.46 -10.37
N GLY A 55 -20.41 5.56 -9.63
CA GLY A 55 -21.28 6.73 -9.85
C GLY A 55 -21.10 7.34 -11.25
N GLU A 56 -19.90 7.23 -11.82
CA GLU A 56 -19.59 7.69 -13.17
C GLU A 56 -19.85 6.63 -14.27
N GLY A 57 -20.29 5.41 -13.91
CA GLY A 57 -20.53 4.31 -14.86
C GLY A 57 -19.26 3.75 -15.53
N ARG A 58 -18.07 4.04 -14.99
CA ARG A 58 -16.77 3.64 -15.57
C ARG A 58 -16.08 2.49 -14.83
N PHE A 59 -16.68 2.02 -13.73
CA PHE A 59 -16.10 0.97 -12.91
C PHE A 59 -15.95 -0.35 -13.68
N SER A 60 -14.77 -0.95 -13.57
CA SER A 60 -14.49 -2.28 -14.09
C SER A 60 -13.49 -2.97 -13.17
N ILE A 61 -13.85 -4.15 -12.67
CA ILE A 61 -12.99 -4.98 -11.81
C ILE A 61 -11.65 -5.26 -12.51
N ARG A 62 -11.69 -5.56 -13.82
CA ARG A 62 -10.48 -5.80 -14.61
C ARG A 62 -9.57 -4.57 -14.62
N ARG A 63 -10.10 -3.38 -14.92
CA ARG A 63 -9.32 -2.14 -14.93
C ARG A 63 -8.79 -1.79 -13.54
N PHE A 64 -9.56 -2.06 -12.49
CA PHE A 64 -9.13 -1.87 -11.11
C PHE A 64 -7.88 -2.70 -10.79
N TYR A 65 -7.93 -4.01 -11.02
CA TYR A 65 -6.79 -4.89 -10.76
C TYR A 65 -5.60 -4.58 -11.68
N GLU A 66 -5.84 -4.23 -12.94
CA GLU A 66 -4.79 -3.88 -13.90
C GLU A 66 -3.99 -2.63 -13.47
N ARG A 67 -4.67 -1.56 -13.03
CA ARG A 67 -4.01 -0.36 -12.50
C ARG A 67 -3.20 -0.68 -11.24
N ARG A 68 -3.74 -1.53 -10.37
CA ARG A 68 -3.07 -1.93 -9.13
C ARG A 68 -1.85 -2.81 -9.40
N ALA A 69 -1.95 -3.74 -10.34
CA ALA A 69 -0.86 -4.60 -10.79
C ALA A 69 0.29 -3.77 -11.38
N ARG A 70 0.00 -2.83 -12.29
CA ARG A 70 1.01 -1.90 -12.86
C ARG A 70 1.74 -1.07 -11.81
N ARG A 71 1.13 -0.81 -10.65
CA ARG A 71 1.74 -0.04 -9.56
C ARG A 71 2.54 -0.91 -8.58
N ILE A 72 2.11 -2.14 -8.29
CA ILE A 72 2.70 -3.00 -7.24
C ILE A 72 3.70 -4.00 -7.81
N LEU A 73 3.39 -4.63 -8.95
CA LEU A 73 4.22 -5.70 -9.52
C LEU A 73 5.64 -5.25 -9.88
N PRO A 74 5.91 -4.05 -10.42
CA PRO A 74 7.29 -3.66 -10.75
C PRO A 74 8.21 -3.66 -9.53
N ALA A 75 7.74 -3.14 -8.39
CA ALA A 75 8.50 -3.14 -7.14
C ALA A 75 8.68 -4.55 -6.58
N LEU A 76 7.64 -5.39 -6.66
CA LEU A 76 7.72 -6.79 -6.25
C LEU A 76 8.77 -7.55 -7.07
N PHE A 77 8.72 -7.47 -8.40
CA PHE A 77 9.68 -8.14 -9.27
C PHE A 77 11.10 -7.64 -9.05
N PHE A 78 11.28 -6.34 -8.84
CA PHE A 78 12.58 -5.77 -8.49
C PHE A 78 13.13 -6.40 -7.20
N VAL A 79 12.35 -6.41 -6.12
CA VAL A 79 12.75 -7.00 -4.84
C VAL A 79 13.04 -8.49 -4.97
N MET A 80 12.20 -9.25 -5.66
CA MET A 80 12.44 -10.68 -5.87
C MET A 80 13.74 -10.92 -6.64
N LEU A 81 13.97 -10.17 -7.71
CA LEU A 81 15.18 -10.29 -8.52
C LEU A 81 16.44 -9.95 -7.70
N THR A 82 16.36 -8.99 -6.79
CA THR A 82 17.49 -8.61 -5.93
C THR A 82 17.69 -9.51 -4.72
N CYS A 83 16.63 -10.09 -4.14
CA CYS A 83 16.73 -10.82 -2.88
C CYS A 83 16.85 -12.33 -3.06
N VAL A 84 16.14 -12.92 -4.03
CA VAL A 84 16.15 -14.38 -4.27
C VAL A 84 17.56 -14.94 -4.52
N PRO A 85 18.46 -14.28 -5.27
CA PRO A 85 19.82 -14.80 -5.46
C PRO A 85 20.66 -14.92 -4.17
N PHE A 86 20.31 -14.16 -3.13
CA PHE A 86 21.02 -14.14 -1.84
C PHE A 86 20.26 -14.91 -0.75
N ALA A 87 19.22 -15.66 -1.10
CA ALA A 87 18.35 -16.33 -0.14
C ALA A 87 18.88 -17.70 0.36
N TRP A 88 20.19 -17.98 0.21
CA TRP A 88 20.84 -19.24 0.59
C TRP A 88 21.50 -19.16 1.97
#